data_AF-A0AA91C461-F1
#
_entry.id   AF-A0AA91C461-F1
#
_cell.length_a   1.000
_cell.length_b   1.000
_cell.length_c   1.000
_cell.angle_alpha   90.00
_cell.angle_beta   90.00
_cell.angle_gamma   90.00
#
_symmetry.space_group_name_H-M   'P 1'
#
loop_
_entity.id
_entity.type
_entity.pdbx_description
1 polymer ?
#
loop_
_entity_poly.entity_id
_entity_poly.type
_entity_poly.pdbx_seq_one_letter_code
_entity_poly.pdbx_strand_id
1 'polypeptide(L)'
;MLNKKINKLISTLKGSNINENVALARIKELFPSEEFKHEFIENSTDFYIEDKETIRLSSNNETKIVISYPEGDRLGNSLANSDTDIWIEYLDNDRIEKIPLFEYKQVDEQGLNMINEKMEDLLKENKPTKKYVLYYIKDYLDKYPPKLPNDLLERTDDTILLDKDVKTAVINAMKEIAEYDAGEAYDQYMYGSNGGMDVENWEIQTCEQFRLTHLPENVGRLYKNEIKDTYLLYPEAEKNLRELFAEYSVELDNADMLKNNKELIASYFNDMYKITKSQEIFISKYNDYFQNSHVQNEKIDYKLLNFDREDFREYLKSYCILKPVNLEDIDTDIAHYKFLLNHNKDVMKLSENNISPKDLAYKSNDEINNTLNELDEQINVNKTKLKDFLNQETHFFQFIKKHKLENEKLDVMNEIAHKKNIRTYLNSLLENEDAKLKINSLKSLKELGEIYNERVSQLDMAYDEIDKNNIIQTLSFFEDLPFKLMKNPSSIQLILDNKLDEIKEINKRYHEIHRDIARCEEIKKQAMHEVFEKVINEEENNQYEEQEDEYELEI
;
A
#
# COMPACT_ATOMS: atom_id res chain seq x y z
N MET A 1 12.43 28.57 -34.11
CA MET A 1 13.35 27.87 -33.19
C MET A 1 13.81 26.54 -33.78
N LEU A 2 12.89 25.70 -34.28
CA LEU A 2 13.18 24.40 -34.90
C LEU A 2 14.17 24.45 -36.08
N ASN A 3 13.97 25.35 -37.06
CA ASN A 3 14.89 25.56 -38.19
C ASN A 3 16.36 25.76 -37.75
N LYS A 4 16.58 26.51 -36.67
CA LYS A 4 17.94 26.75 -36.13
C LYS A 4 18.55 25.46 -35.55
N LYS A 5 17.74 24.63 -34.88
CA LYS A 5 18.18 23.34 -34.32
C LYS A 5 18.51 22.34 -35.43
N ILE A 6 17.66 22.22 -36.45
CA ILE A 6 17.90 21.36 -37.62
C ILE A 6 19.18 21.79 -38.36
N ASN A 7 19.37 23.08 -38.66
CA ASN A 7 20.60 23.55 -39.30
C ASN A 7 21.86 23.28 -38.46
N LYS A 8 21.75 23.37 -37.12
CA LYS A 8 22.84 23.05 -36.20
C LYS A 8 23.15 21.55 -36.19
N LEU A 9 22.14 20.69 -36.34
CA LEU A 9 22.31 19.25 -36.51
C LEU A 9 23.07 18.96 -37.83
N ILE A 10 22.59 19.50 -38.96
CA ILE A 10 23.25 19.33 -40.28
C ILE A 10 24.70 19.79 -40.23
N SER A 11 24.96 20.98 -39.70
CA SER A 11 26.32 21.52 -39.58
C SER A 11 27.24 20.64 -38.73
N THR A 12 26.68 19.93 -37.74
CA THR A 12 27.47 19.01 -36.91
C THR A 12 27.77 17.72 -37.69
N LEU A 13 26.77 17.16 -38.38
CA LEU A 13 26.93 15.93 -39.16
C LEU A 13 27.87 16.11 -40.38
N LYS A 14 27.99 17.33 -40.93
CA LYS A 14 29.00 17.65 -41.97
C LYS A 14 30.44 17.80 -41.44
N GLY A 15 30.67 17.67 -40.12
CA GLY A 15 31.99 17.76 -39.51
C GLY A 15 32.89 16.56 -39.80
N SER A 16 34.19 16.68 -39.55
CA SER A 16 35.13 15.55 -39.61
C SER A 16 34.96 14.62 -38.41
N ASN A 17 35.17 13.31 -38.59
CA ASN A 17 35.15 12.28 -37.54
C ASN A 17 33.81 12.08 -36.81
N ILE A 18 32.68 12.27 -37.50
CA ILE A 18 31.37 11.94 -36.96
C ILE A 18 31.18 10.42 -36.96
N ASN A 19 30.94 9.86 -35.78
CA ASN A 19 30.51 8.48 -35.59
C ASN A 19 29.13 8.46 -34.92
N GLU A 20 28.53 7.28 -34.83
CA GLU A 20 27.21 7.04 -34.26
C GLU A 20 27.02 7.70 -32.88
N ASN A 21 27.94 7.46 -31.95
CA ASN A 21 27.87 8.00 -30.58
C ASN A 21 27.84 9.54 -30.58
N VAL A 22 28.62 10.16 -31.45
CA VAL A 22 28.65 11.63 -31.60
C VAL A 22 27.35 12.14 -32.21
N ALA A 23 26.80 11.45 -33.22
CA ALA A 23 25.53 11.81 -33.84
C ALA A 23 24.36 11.72 -32.85
N LEU A 24 24.27 10.62 -32.10
CA LEU A 24 23.24 10.40 -31.07
C LEU A 24 23.32 11.43 -29.94
N ALA A 25 24.51 11.63 -29.38
CA ALA A 25 24.71 12.62 -28.33
C ALA A 25 24.30 14.03 -28.80
N ARG A 26 24.59 14.36 -30.06
CA ARG A 26 24.22 15.65 -30.62
C ARG A 26 22.71 15.81 -30.80
N ILE A 27 22.03 14.77 -31.28
CA ILE A 27 20.56 14.79 -31.43
C ILE A 27 19.91 15.00 -30.06
N LYS A 28 20.32 14.25 -29.05
CA LYS A 28 19.79 14.35 -27.68
C LYS A 28 20.09 15.71 -27.02
N GLU A 29 21.22 16.35 -27.34
CA GLU A 29 21.50 17.72 -26.89
C GLU A 29 20.62 18.78 -27.58
N LEU A 30 20.37 18.63 -28.89
CA LEU A 30 19.60 19.61 -29.66
C LEU A 30 18.10 19.46 -29.45
N PHE A 31 17.64 18.22 -29.30
CA PHE A 31 16.25 17.84 -29.11
C PHE A 31 16.14 17.05 -27.80
N PRO A 32 16.19 17.76 -26.65
CA PRO A 32 16.11 17.11 -25.35
C PRO A 32 14.67 16.76 -24.98
N SER A 33 14.48 15.70 -24.19
CA SER A 33 13.17 15.17 -23.80
C SER A 33 12.32 16.14 -22.96
N GLU A 34 12.94 17.15 -22.34
CA GLU A 34 12.24 18.22 -21.63
C GLU A 34 11.53 19.19 -22.59
N GLU A 35 11.96 19.28 -23.85
CA GLU A 35 11.39 20.16 -24.87
C GLU A 35 10.64 19.41 -25.98
N PHE A 36 10.98 18.14 -26.24
CA PHE A 36 10.41 17.34 -27.32
C PHE A 36 9.87 16.01 -26.78
N LYS A 37 8.83 15.48 -27.43
CA LYS A 37 8.26 14.17 -27.08
C LYS A 37 9.15 13.08 -27.65
N HIS A 38 9.75 12.29 -26.76
CA HIS A 38 10.51 11.09 -27.10
C HIS A 38 9.61 9.88 -26.90
N GLU A 39 9.53 9.02 -27.90
CA GLU A 39 8.78 7.78 -27.87
C GLU A 39 9.75 6.65 -28.18
N PHE A 40 9.93 5.73 -27.22
CA PHE A 40 10.65 4.50 -27.44
C PHE A 40 9.66 3.43 -27.87
N ILE A 41 9.89 2.86 -29.04
CA ILE A 41 9.09 1.79 -29.63
C ILE A 41 9.96 0.54 -29.59
N GLU A 42 9.60 -0.36 -28.70
CA GLU A 42 10.11 -1.73 -28.67
C GLU A 42 9.06 -2.59 -29.36
N ASN A 43 9.33 -2.96 -30.61
CA ASN A 43 8.50 -3.91 -31.34
C ASN A 43 9.24 -5.25 -31.38
N SER A 44 8.53 -6.35 -31.22
CA SER A 44 9.13 -7.66 -31.22
C SER A 44 8.22 -8.61 -31.97
N THR A 45 8.62 -9.08 -33.14
CA THR A 45 8.02 -10.26 -33.78
C THR A 45 8.53 -11.55 -33.14
N ASP A 46 7.97 -12.71 -33.50
CA ASP A 46 8.49 -14.03 -33.12
C ASP A 46 9.97 -14.23 -33.43
N PHE A 47 10.51 -13.48 -34.41
CA PHE A 47 11.85 -13.67 -34.94
C PHE A 47 12.77 -12.44 -34.85
N TYR A 48 12.26 -11.23 -34.60
CA TYR A 48 13.04 -9.97 -34.66
C TYR A 48 12.59 -8.96 -33.61
N ILE A 49 13.56 -8.30 -32.96
CA ILE A 49 13.33 -7.13 -32.10
C ILE A 49 13.73 -5.86 -32.87
N GLU A 50 12.79 -4.92 -32.99
CA GLU A 50 12.93 -3.60 -33.59
C GLU A 50 12.90 -2.54 -32.49
N ASP A 51 14.07 -1.94 -32.21
CA ASP A 51 14.26 -0.92 -31.20
C ASP A 51 14.37 0.46 -31.86
N LYS A 52 13.34 1.29 -31.71
CA LYS A 52 13.29 2.62 -32.32
C LYS A 52 13.01 3.72 -31.31
N GLU A 53 13.81 4.77 -31.31
CA GLU A 53 13.52 6.02 -30.61
C GLU A 53 13.04 7.07 -31.62
N THR A 54 11.84 7.59 -31.40
CA THR A 54 11.24 8.65 -32.19
C THR A 54 11.24 9.95 -31.40
N ILE A 55 11.77 11.02 -31.99
CA ILE A 55 11.80 12.37 -31.41
C ILE A 55 10.94 13.27 -32.27
N ARG A 56 9.77 13.66 -31.75
CA ARG A 56 8.84 14.53 -32.48
C ARG A 56 9.33 15.96 -32.44
N LEU A 57 9.38 16.62 -33.61
CA LEU A 57 9.93 17.96 -33.73
C LEU A 57 8.91 19.09 -33.46
N SER A 58 7.61 18.77 -33.44
CA SER A 58 6.53 19.69 -33.09
C SER A 58 5.28 18.91 -32.65
N SER A 59 4.43 19.52 -31.83
CA SER A 59 3.16 18.93 -31.37
C SER A 59 2.10 18.81 -32.47
N ASN A 60 2.20 19.63 -33.52
CA ASN A 60 1.18 19.75 -34.57
C ASN A 60 1.67 19.23 -35.93
N ASN A 61 2.91 18.76 -36.01
CA ASN A 61 3.55 18.30 -37.25
C ASN A 61 3.90 16.82 -37.10
N GLU A 62 3.81 16.06 -38.19
CA GLU A 62 4.31 14.67 -38.25
C GLU A 62 5.82 14.57 -38.41
N THR A 63 6.50 15.69 -38.54
CA THR A 63 7.95 15.70 -38.70
C THR A 63 8.63 15.23 -37.42
N LYS A 64 9.46 14.19 -37.54
CA LYS A 64 10.12 13.51 -36.43
C LYS A 64 11.49 13.00 -36.85
N ILE A 65 12.41 12.91 -35.91
CA ILE A 65 13.67 12.18 -36.07
C ILE A 65 13.42 10.76 -35.60
N VAL A 66 13.84 9.77 -36.37
CA VAL A 66 13.79 8.37 -36.00
C VAL A 66 15.22 7.85 -35.87
N ILE A 67 15.49 7.19 -34.75
CA ILE A 67 16.73 6.50 -34.44
C ILE A 67 16.38 5.01 -34.36
N SER A 68 16.89 4.21 -35.26
CA SER A 68 16.75 2.76 -35.27
C SER A 68 18.03 2.16 -34.70
N TYR A 69 17.94 1.50 -33.56
CA TYR A 69 19.07 0.83 -32.93
C TYR A 69 19.29 -0.54 -33.57
N PRO A 70 20.46 -1.18 -33.34
CA PRO A 70 20.78 -2.48 -33.91
C PRO A 70 19.73 -3.53 -33.53
N GLU A 71 19.22 -4.23 -34.53
CA GLU A 71 18.17 -5.24 -34.37
C GLU A 71 18.78 -6.64 -34.35
N GLY A 72 18.14 -7.58 -33.65
CA GLY A 72 18.60 -8.96 -33.52
C GLY A 72 17.45 -9.96 -33.54
N ASP A 73 17.76 -11.23 -33.85
CA ASP A 73 16.78 -12.30 -33.61
C ASP A 73 16.67 -12.60 -32.10
N ARG A 74 15.53 -13.13 -31.65
CA ARG A 74 15.31 -13.53 -30.25
C ARG A 74 16.28 -14.64 -29.76
N LEU A 75 17.09 -15.23 -30.66
CA LEU A 75 18.07 -16.29 -30.38
C LEU A 75 19.52 -15.76 -30.29
N GLY A 76 19.73 -14.45 -30.46
CA GLY A 76 21.05 -13.81 -30.37
C GLY A 76 21.92 -13.95 -31.62
N ASN A 77 21.37 -14.34 -32.78
CA ASN A 77 22.08 -14.32 -34.05
C ASN A 77 21.97 -12.94 -34.72
N SER A 78 23.11 -12.45 -35.21
CA SER A 78 23.26 -11.16 -35.91
C SER A 78 22.79 -11.23 -37.37
N LEU A 79 21.56 -11.68 -37.63
CA LEU A 79 20.99 -11.71 -38.98
C LEU A 79 20.29 -10.40 -39.40
N ALA A 80 20.14 -9.44 -38.47
CA ALA A 80 19.58 -8.12 -38.73
C ALA A 80 20.65 -7.00 -38.59
N ASN A 81 20.35 -5.82 -39.14
CA ASN A 81 21.27 -4.69 -39.33
C ASN A 81 21.98 -4.34 -38.00
N SER A 82 23.31 -4.50 -37.93
CA SER A 82 24.09 -4.31 -36.68
C SER A 82 24.32 -2.86 -36.30
N ASP A 83 23.70 -1.93 -37.03
CA ASP A 83 24.10 -0.54 -37.11
C ASP A 83 22.92 0.35 -36.73
N THR A 84 23.21 1.42 -35.98
CA THR A 84 22.20 2.43 -35.70
C THR A 84 22.01 3.32 -36.92
N ASP A 85 20.79 3.34 -37.44
CA ASP A 85 20.39 4.22 -38.54
C ASP A 85 19.56 5.39 -38.00
N ILE A 86 19.77 6.58 -38.56
CA ILE A 86 19.09 7.81 -38.13
C ILE A 86 18.54 8.52 -39.36
N TRP A 87 17.27 8.90 -39.32
CA TRP A 87 16.62 9.64 -40.40
C TRP A 87 15.58 10.64 -39.88
N ILE A 88 15.16 11.54 -40.77
CA ILE A 88 14.01 12.43 -40.55
C ILE A 88 12.85 11.91 -41.36
N GLU A 89 11.70 11.73 -40.72
CA GLU A 89 10.41 11.49 -41.37
C GLU A 89 9.60 12.78 -41.38
N TYR A 90 8.88 13.03 -42.47
CA TYR A 90 7.91 14.12 -42.55
C TYR A 90 6.73 13.74 -43.44
N LEU A 91 5.59 14.39 -43.22
CA LEU A 91 4.36 14.13 -43.96
C LEU A 91 4.29 14.98 -45.23
N ASP A 92 4.23 14.33 -46.38
CA ASP A 92 3.97 14.93 -47.69
C ASP A 92 2.79 14.22 -48.38
N ASN A 93 1.70 14.95 -48.63
CA ASN A 93 0.49 14.44 -49.31
C ASN A 93 -0.01 13.06 -48.80
N ASP A 94 -0.22 12.94 -47.48
CA ASP A 94 -0.63 11.70 -46.80
C ASP A 94 0.38 10.53 -46.89
N ARG A 95 1.64 10.80 -47.25
CA ARG A 95 2.74 9.83 -47.24
C ARG A 95 3.88 10.31 -46.35
N ILE A 96 4.48 9.38 -45.63
CA ILE A 96 5.72 9.65 -44.89
C ILE A 96 6.90 9.53 -45.84
N GLU A 97 7.62 10.63 -45.99
CA GLU A 97 8.88 10.69 -46.70
C GLU A 97 10.04 10.56 -45.70
N LYS A 98 11.04 9.75 -46.03
CA LYS A 98 12.23 9.48 -45.22
C LYS A 98 13.44 10.17 -45.82
N ILE A 99 14.17 10.94 -45.01
CA ILE A 99 15.47 11.52 -45.36
C ILE A 99 16.55 10.96 -44.44
N PRO A 100 17.47 10.11 -44.94
CA PRO A 100 18.54 9.54 -44.12
C PRO A 100 19.51 10.63 -43.64
N LEU A 101 19.98 10.51 -42.39
CA LEU A 101 21.02 11.36 -41.81
C LEU A 101 22.32 10.58 -41.60
N PHE A 102 22.17 9.34 -41.15
CA PHE A 102 23.26 8.45 -40.78
C PHE A 102 22.79 7.02 -41.05
N GLU A 103 23.46 6.31 -41.96
CA GLU A 103 23.15 4.91 -42.29
C GLU A 103 24.47 4.15 -42.51
N TYR A 104 24.53 2.86 -42.14
CA TYR A 104 25.71 2.01 -42.35
C TYR A 104 27.01 2.59 -41.73
N LYS A 105 26.93 3.12 -40.50
CA LYS A 105 28.04 3.74 -39.74
C LYS A 105 28.64 5.01 -40.36
N GLN A 106 27.97 5.62 -41.34
CA GLN A 106 28.44 6.82 -42.00
C GLN A 106 27.33 7.86 -42.16
N VAL A 107 27.74 9.12 -42.26
CA VAL A 107 26.83 10.24 -42.53
C VAL A 107 26.35 10.17 -43.97
N ASP A 108 25.04 10.32 -44.20
CA ASP A 108 24.47 10.40 -45.54
C ASP A 108 24.54 11.84 -46.08
N GLU A 109 25.57 12.14 -46.88
CA GLU A 109 25.74 13.48 -47.45
C GLU A 109 24.60 13.88 -48.40
N GLN A 110 23.96 12.93 -49.09
CA GLN A 110 22.84 13.21 -49.99
C GLN A 110 21.61 13.62 -49.18
N GLY A 111 21.28 12.85 -48.15
CA GLY A 111 20.20 13.16 -47.22
C GLY A 111 20.42 14.52 -46.54
N LEU A 112 21.64 14.83 -46.09
CA LEU A 112 21.97 16.14 -45.54
C LEU A 112 21.76 17.31 -46.53
N ASN A 113 21.97 17.08 -47.82
CA ASN A 113 21.70 18.09 -48.85
C ASN A 113 20.18 18.21 -49.11
N MET A 114 19.47 17.09 -49.17
CA MET A 114 18.01 17.05 -49.32
C MET A 114 17.28 17.79 -48.20
N ILE A 115 17.76 17.74 -46.96
CA ILE A 115 17.15 18.50 -45.85
C ILE A 115 17.12 20.00 -46.13
N ASN A 116 18.16 20.55 -46.75
CA ASN A 116 18.19 21.98 -47.08
C ASN A 116 17.17 22.31 -48.17
N GLU A 117 16.98 21.42 -49.15
CA GLU A 117 15.99 21.56 -50.21
C GLU A 117 14.56 21.39 -49.68
N LYS A 118 14.36 20.54 -48.67
CA LYS A 118 13.07 20.19 -48.06
C LYS A 118 12.77 20.94 -46.77
N MET A 119 13.56 21.95 -46.41
CA MET A 119 13.41 22.66 -45.13
C MET A 119 12.02 23.30 -44.96
N GLU A 120 11.42 23.82 -46.03
CA GLU A 120 10.05 24.36 -45.96
C GLU A 120 9.03 23.27 -45.66
N ASP A 121 9.14 22.10 -46.29
CA ASP A 121 8.25 20.95 -46.09
C ASP A 121 8.39 20.40 -44.66
N LEU A 122 9.62 20.27 -44.15
CA LEU A 122 9.92 19.82 -42.79
C LEU A 122 9.33 20.74 -41.70
N LEU A 123 9.22 22.03 -41.99
CA LEU A 123 8.70 23.02 -41.05
C LEU A 123 7.19 23.24 -41.20
N LYS A 124 6.58 22.72 -42.27
CA LYS A 124 5.16 22.90 -42.57
C LYS A 124 4.30 22.09 -41.59
N GLU A 125 3.34 22.76 -40.96
CA GLU A 125 2.36 22.10 -40.11
C GLU A 125 1.28 21.41 -40.96
N ASN A 126 1.59 20.19 -41.41
CA ASN A 126 0.61 19.34 -42.08
C ASN A 126 -0.20 18.57 -41.04
N LYS A 127 -1.47 18.94 -40.86
CA LYS A 127 -2.40 18.18 -40.02
C LYS A 127 -2.76 16.85 -40.69
N PRO A 128 -2.89 15.76 -39.92
CA PRO A 128 -3.32 14.47 -40.46
C PRO A 128 -4.74 14.57 -41.04
N THR A 129 -4.95 13.92 -42.20
CA THR A 129 -6.26 13.82 -42.84
C THR A 129 -6.99 12.55 -42.38
N LYS A 130 -8.32 12.47 -42.61
CA LYS A 130 -9.09 11.22 -42.38
C LYS A 130 -8.46 10.01 -43.06
N LYS A 131 -8.01 10.17 -44.30
CA LYS A 131 -7.39 9.08 -45.09
C LYS A 131 -6.09 8.61 -44.44
N TYR A 132 -5.26 9.56 -43.99
CA TYR A 132 -4.02 9.28 -43.29
C TYR A 132 -4.28 8.51 -41.98
N VAL A 133 -5.23 8.97 -41.17
CA VAL A 133 -5.59 8.32 -39.90
C VAL A 133 -6.05 6.89 -40.10
N LEU A 134 -6.96 6.64 -41.05
CA LEU A 134 -7.46 5.29 -41.35
C LEU A 134 -6.35 4.36 -41.85
N TYR A 135 -5.45 4.86 -42.71
CA TYR A 135 -4.31 4.09 -43.20
C TYR A 135 -3.41 3.65 -42.03
N TYR A 136 -3.07 4.57 -41.13
CA TYR A 136 -2.14 4.29 -40.03
C TYR A 136 -2.75 3.44 -38.91
N ILE A 137 -4.07 3.50 -38.68
CA ILE A 137 -4.75 2.54 -37.80
C ILE A 137 -4.52 1.12 -38.35
N LYS A 138 -4.75 0.91 -39.64
CA LYS A 138 -4.54 -0.39 -40.28
C LYS A 138 -3.07 -0.82 -40.25
N ASP A 139 -2.15 0.07 -40.62
CA ASP A 139 -0.70 -0.20 -40.61
C ASP A 139 -0.19 -0.63 -39.23
N TYR A 140 -0.73 -0.05 -38.15
CA TYR A 140 -0.35 -0.41 -36.79
C TYR A 140 -0.97 -1.72 -36.29
N LEU A 141 -2.13 -2.12 -36.82
CA LEU A 141 -2.74 -3.42 -36.55
C LEU A 141 -2.02 -4.55 -37.30
N ASP A 142 -1.48 -4.27 -38.49
CA ASP A 142 -0.65 -5.23 -39.24
C ASP A 142 0.71 -5.51 -38.58
N LYS A 143 1.09 -4.76 -37.51
CA LYS A 143 2.31 -4.98 -36.72
C LYS A 143 2.09 -6.01 -35.62
N TYR A 144 3.17 -6.63 -35.16
CA TYR A 144 3.14 -7.59 -34.06
C TYR A 144 3.96 -7.07 -32.85
N PRO A 145 3.35 -6.96 -31.65
CA PRO A 145 1.92 -7.13 -31.37
C PRO A 145 1.07 -6.02 -32.02
N PRO A 146 -0.21 -6.30 -32.34
CA PRO A 146 -1.12 -5.29 -32.88
C PRO A 146 -1.29 -4.16 -31.87
N LYS A 147 -1.35 -2.92 -32.35
CA LYS A 147 -1.50 -1.75 -31.48
C LYS A 147 -2.22 -0.61 -32.16
N LEU A 148 -2.68 0.35 -31.37
CA LEU A 148 -3.23 1.61 -31.88
C LEU A 148 -2.14 2.67 -32.04
N PRO A 149 -2.22 3.53 -33.07
CA PRO A 149 -1.31 4.66 -33.21
C PRO A 149 -1.72 5.80 -32.26
N ASN A 150 -1.57 5.58 -30.95
CA ASN A 150 -2.14 6.44 -29.92
C ASN A 150 -1.68 7.90 -30.00
N ASP A 151 -0.41 8.16 -30.30
CA ASP A 151 0.05 9.54 -30.50
C ASP A 151 -0.66 10.22 -31.69
N LEU A 152 -0.84 9.50 -32.81
CA LEU A 152 -1.58 10.02 -33.96
C LEU A 152 -3.02 10.36 -33.56
N LEU A 153 -3.68 9.48 -32.82
CA LEU A 153 -5.06 9.71 -32.37
C LEU A 153 -5.16 10.87 -31.37
N GLU A 154 -4.19 11.01 -30.46
CA GLU A 154 -4.13 12.08 -29.45
C GLU A 154 -4.13 13.47 -30.10
N ARG A 155 -3.37 13.63 -31.20
CA ARG A 155 -3.22 14.91 -31.91
C ARG A 155 -4.17 15.09 -33.10
N THR A 156 -4.98 14.09 -33.42
CA THR A 156 -5.95 14.18 -34.52
C THR A 156 -7.09 15.11 -34.10
N ASP A 157 -7.56 15.93 -35.05
CA ASP A 157 -8.65 16.87 -34.80
C ASP A 157 -9.95 16.13 -34.42
N ASP A 158 -10.65 16.62 -33.40
CA ASP A 158 -11.92 16.03 -32.91
C ASP A 158 -12.95 15.85 -34.04
N THR A 159 -12.96 16.71 -35.07
CA THR A 159 -13.87 16.57 -36.22
C THR A 159 -13.59 15.32 -37.05
N ILE A 160 -12.32 14.91 -37.16
CA ILE A 160 -11.92 13.68 -37.83
C ILE A 160 -12.18 12.48 -36.92
N LEU A 161 -11.90 12.59 -35.62
CA LEU A 161 -12.18 11.52 -34.65
C LEU A 161 -13.69 11.23 -34.55
N LEU A 162 -14.55 12.24 -34.68
CA LEU A 162 -16.00 12.04 -34.66
C LEU A 162 -16.58 11.43 -35.94
N ASP A 163 -15.78 11.33 -37.01
CA ASP A 163 -16.19 10.65 -38.24
C ASP A 163 -16.50 9.17 -37.97
N LYS A 164 -17.58 8.67 -38.58
CA LYS A 164 -18.08 7.31 -38.37
C LYS A 164 -17.06 6.25 -38.75
N ASP A 165 -16.32 6.43 -39.84
CA ASP A 165 -15.38 5.44 -40.34
C ASP A 165 -14.16 5.36 -39.42
N VAL A 166 -13.66 6.51 -38.96
CA VAL A 166 -12.53 6.58 -38.02
C VAL A 166 -12.92 5.94 -36.69
N LYS A 167 -14.09 6.29 -36.16
CA LYS A 167 -14.60 5.70 -34.92
C LYS A 167 -14.75 4.18 -35.02
N THR A 168 -15.32 3.70 -36.12
CA THR A 168 -15.47 2.25 -36.37
C THR A 168 -14.11 1.57 -36.46
N ALA A 169 -13.13 2.18 -37.15
CA ALA A 169 -11.78 1.64 -37.26
C ALA A 169 -11.09 1.52 -35.90
N VAL A 170 -11.20 2.55 -35.03
CA VAL A 170 -10.62 2.51 -33.68
C VAL A 170 -11.28 1.44 -32.81
N ILE A 171 -12.61 1.33 -32.84
CA ILE A 171 -13.32 0.31 -32.05
C ILE A 171 -12.98 -1.11 -32.53
N ASN A 172 -12.89 -1.33 -33.85
CA ASN A 172 -12.46 -2.63 -34.38
C ASN A 172 -11.01 -2.95 -34.03
N ALA A 173 -10.12 -1.95 -34.10
CA ALA A 173 -8.74 -2.09 -33.66
C ALA A 173 -8.64 -2.52 -32.20
N MET A 174 -9.47 -1.94 -31.31
CA MET A 174 -9.53 -2.37 -29.91
C MET A 174 -9.97 -3.83 -29.76
N LYS A 175 -10.90 -4.31 -30.59
CA LYS A 175 -11.32 -5.72 -30.58
C LYS A 175 -10.18 -6.64 -31.00
N GLU A 176 -9.49 -6.31 -32.09
CA GLU A 176 -8.37 -7.10 -32.61
C GLU A 176 -7.23 -7.19 -31.58
N ILE A 177 -6.90 -6.08 -30.92
CA ILE A 177 -5.90 -6.06 -29.84
C ILE A 177 -6.36 -6.92 -28.66
N ALA A 178 -7.62 -6.78 -28.25
CA ALA A 178 -8.16 -7.55 -27.13
C ALA A 178 -8.22 -9.07 -27.40
N GLU A 179 -8.54 -9.46 -28.63
CA GLU A 179 -8.52 -10.86 -29.07
C GLU A 179 -7.10 -11.42 -29.07
N TYR A 180 -6.14 -10.63 -29.52
CA TYR A 180 -4.72 -10.97 -29.49
C TYR A 180 -4.21 -11.14 -28.04
N ASP A 181 -4.42 -10.14 -27.19
CA ASP A 181 -3.93 -10.13 -25.80
C ASP A 181 -4.55 -11.28 -24.98
N ALA A 182 -5.85 -11.54 -25.17
CA ALA A 182 -6.53 -12.67 -24.52
C ALA A 182 -6.00 -14.02 -25.03
N GLY A 183 -5.65 -14.11 -26.32
CA GLY A 183 -5.02 -15.30 -26.92
C GLY A 183 -3.63 -15.56 -26.33
N GLU A 184 -2.78 -14.55 -26.25
CA GLU A 184 -1.45 -14.64 -25.62
C GLU A 184 -1.55 -15.05 -24.15
N ALA A 185 -2.47 -14.43 -23.40
CA ALA A 185 -2.74 -14.80 -22.01
C ALA A 185 -3.21 -16.27 -21.90
N TYR A 186 -4.05 -16.73 -22.83
CA TYR A 186 -4.52 -18.11 -22.87
C TYR A 186 -3.37 -19.09 -23.18
N ASP A 187 -2.51 -18.78 -24.13
CA ASP A 187 -1.36 -19.60 -24.47
C ASP A 187 -0.35 -19.66 -23.32
N GLN A 188 -0.12 -18.55 -22.62
CA GLN A 188 0.68 -18.53 -21.39
C GLN A 188 0.01 -19.33 -20.27
N TYR A 189 -1.31 -19.26 -20.12
CA TYR A 189 -2.04 -20.08 -19.17
C TYR A 189 -1.87 -21.57 -19.48
N MET A 190 -2.02 -21.98 -20.74
CA MET A 190 -1.98 -23.39 -21.16
C MET A 190 -0.57 -23.97 -21.21
N TYR A 191 0.41 -23.18 -21.65
CA TYR A 191 1.75 -23.64 -22.00
C TYR A 191 2.89 -22.88 -21.30
N GLY A 192 2.56 -21.95 -20.39
CA GLY A 192 3.53 -21.19 -19.60
C GLY A 192 4.40 -22.06 -18.71
N SER A 193 5.39 -21.44 -18.09
CA SER A 193 6.46 -22.12 -17.34
C SER A 193 5.93 -23.03 -16.24
N ASN A 194 4.77 -22.68 -15.65
CA ASN A 194 4.16 -23.43 -14.55
C ASN A 194 2.81 -24.07 -14.89
N GLY A 195 2.32 -24.00 -16.14
CA GLY A 195 1.09 -24.66 -16.61
C GLY A 195 -0.18 -24.33 -15.80
N GLY A 196 -0.77 -23.16 -16.05
CA GLY A 196 -2.10 -22.78 -15.55
C GLY A 196 -2.13 -21.88 -14.31
N MET A 197 -0.99 -21.32 -13.88
CA MET A 197 -0.91 -20.41 -12.72
C MET A 197 -0.16 -19.11 -12.98
N ASP A 198 0.36 -18.89 -14.19
CA ASP A 198 1.17 -17.70 -14.51
C ASP A 198 0.31 -16.48 -14.90
N VAL A 199 -1.01 -16.68 -15.10
CA VAL A 199 -1.95 -15.71 -15.68
C VAL A 199 -3.30 -15.77 -14.94
N GLU A 200 -3.92 -14.64 -14.65
CA GLU A 200 -5.23 -14.56 -13.99
C GLU A 200 -6.39 -14.87 -14.95
N ASN A 201 -7.46 -15.50 -14.45
CA ASN A 201 -8.61 -15.92 -15.29
C ASN A 201 -9.35 -14.78 -16.01
N TRP A 202 -9.18 -13.51 -15.60
CA TRP A 202 -9.77 -12.39 -16.31
C TRP A 202 -8.90 -11.97 -17.51
N GLU A 203 -7.60 -12.22 -17.49
CA GLU A 203 -6.66 -11.83 -18.55
C GLU A 203 -6.93 -12.62 -19.84
N ILE A 204 -7.44 -13.84 -19.71
CA ILE A 204 -7.85 -14.67 -20.84
C ILE A 204 -9.22 -14.29 -21.42
N GLN A 205 -9.92 -13.31 -20.85
CA GLN A 205 -11.24 -12.87 -21.32
C GLN A 205 -11.09 -11.68 -22.28
N THR A 206 -11.45 -11.89 -23.54
CA THR A 206 -11.42 -10.84 -24.58
C THR A 206 -12.21 -9.60 -24.18
N CYS A 207 -13.37 -9.76 -23.53
CA CYS A 207 -14.18 -8.61 -23.10
C CYS A 207 -13.49 -7.71 -22.06
N GLU A 208 -12.67 -8.28 -21.17
CA GLU A 208 -11.91 -7.52 -20.17
C GLU A 208 -10.67 -6.88 -20.81
N GLN A 209 -9.97 -7.60 -21.69
CA GLN A 209 -8.86 -7.02 -22.46
C GLN A 209 -9.32 -5.84 -23.33
N PHE A 210 -10.52 -5.92 -23.92
CA PHE A 210 -11.13 -4.81 -24.68
C PHE A 210 -11.37 -3.57 -23.82
N ARG A 211 -11.79 -3.75 -22.57
CA ARG A 211 -12.00 -2.64 -21.62
C ARG A 211 -10.68 -1.99 -21.19
N LEU A 212 -9.61 -2.78 -21.15
CA LEU A 212 -8.27 -2.34 -20.74
C LEU A 212 -7.43 -1.78 -21.90
N THR A 213 -7.87 -1.97 -23.15
CA THR A 213 -7.16 -1.44 -24.31
C THR A 213 -6.95 0.06 -24.18
N HIS A 214 -5.68 0.48 -24.19
CA HIS A 214 -5.31 1.85 -23.92
C HIS A 214 -5.66 2.79 -25.08
N LEU A 215 -6.39 3.86 -24.76
CA LEU A 215 -6.67 4.99 -25.64
C LEU A 215 -6.17 6.31 -25.04
N PRO A 216 -5.81 7.29 -25.88
CA PRO A 216 -5.59 8.67 -25.43
C PRO A 216 -6.84 9.24 -24.75
N GLU A 217 -6.66 10.11 -23.74
CA GLU A 217 -7.77 10.65 -22.93
C GLU A 217 -8.85 11.35 -23.77
N ASN A 218 -8.45 12.12 -24.79
CA ASN A 218 -9.38 12.81 -25.68
C ASN A 218 -10.26 11.81 -26.45
N VAL A 219 -9.65 10.74 -26.96
CA VAL A 219 -10.34 9.68 -27.72
C VAL A 219 -11.26 8.87 -26.82
N GLY A 220 -10.76 8.42 -25.65
CA GLY A 220 -11.56 7.67 -24.68
C GLY A 220 -12.79 8.45 -24.20
N ARG A 221 -12.65 9.78 -24.03
CA ARG A 221 -13.79 10.66 -23.71
C ARG A 221 -14.80 10.75 -24.85
N LEU A 222 -14.33 10.92 -26.10
CA LEU A 222 -15.20 11.02 -27.27
C LEU A 222 -15.96 9.72 -27.54
N TYR A 223 -15.33 8.57 -27.29
CA TYR A 223 -15.85 7.24 -27.67
C TYR A 223 -16.45 6.47 -26.48
N LYS A 224 -16.66 7.14 -25.33
CA LYS A 224 -17.16 6.50 -24.10
C LYS A 224 -18.40 5.65 -24.32
N ASN A 225 -19.34 6.13 -25.14
CA ASN A 225 -20.58 5.40 -25.39
C ASN A 225 -20.33 4.21 -26.33
N GLU A 226 -19.53 4.37 -27.38
CA GLU A 226 -19.27 3.29 -28.33
C GLU A 226 -18.43 2.15 -27.75
N ILE A 227 -17.47 2.47 -26.89
CA ILE A 227 -16.72 1.48 -26.11
C ILE A 227 -17.70 0.70 -25.22
N LYS A 228 -18.56 1.41 -24.50
CA LYS A 228 -19.58 0.80 -23.65
C LYS A 228 -20.52 -0.10 -24.46
N ASP A 229 -21.09 0.43 -25.54
CA ASP A 229 -22.03 -0.29 -26.40
C ASP A 229 -21.39 -1.54 -26.98
N THR A 230 -20.12 -1.46 -27.38
CA THR A 230 -19.34 -2.58 -27.89
C THR A 230 -19.05 -3.62 -26.81
N TYR A 231 -18.68 -3.19 -25.60
CA TYR A 231 -18.46 -4.09 -24.47
C TYR A 231 -19.71 -4.94 -24.19
N LEU A 232 -20.90 -4.34 -24.23
CA LEU A 232 -22.17 -5.05 -23.97
C LEU A 232 -22.53 -6.09 -25.04
N LEU A 233 -21.85 -6.09 -26.20
CA LEU A 233 -22.03 -7.10 -27.24
C LEU A 233 -21.26 -8.40 -26.93
N TYR A 234 -20.27 -8.38 -26.03
CA TYR A 234 -19.53 -9.59 -25.69
C TYR A 234 -20.40 -10.58 -24.89
N PRO A 235 -20.34 -11.89 -25.18
CA PRO A 235 -21.12 -12.91 -24.48
C PRO A 235 -20.92 -12.91 -22.96
N GLU A 236 -19.69 -12.69 -22.52
CA GLU A 236 -19.22 -12.73 -21.12
C GLU A 236 -19.60 -11.47 -20.34
N ALA A 237 -19.85 -10.34 -21.02
CA ALA A 237 -20.09 -9.05 -20.38
C ALA A 237 -21.26 -9.08 -19.40
N GLU A 238 -22.36 -9.78 -19.74
CA GLU A 238 -23.51 -9.91 -18.83
C GLU A 238 -23.13 -10.63 -17.53
N LYS A 239 -22.33 -11.68 -17.62
CA LYS A 239 -21.88 -12.45 -16.44
C LYS A 239 -21.01 -11.56 -15.55
N ASN A 240 -20.02 -10.88 -16.13
CA ASN A 240 -19.12 -9.99 -15.38
C ASN A 240 -19.89 -8.84 -14.73
N LEU A 241 -20.85 -8.24 -15.44
CA LEU A 241 -21.72 -7.20 -14.89
C LEU A 241 -22.61 -7.71 -13.74
N ARG A 242 -23.11 -8.96 -13.82
CA ARG A 242 -23.91 -9.55 -12.73
C ARG A 242 -23.08 -9.85 -11.48
N GLU A 243 -21.84 -10.29 -11.64
CA GLU A 243 -20.89 -10.48 -10.54
C GLU A 243 -20.60 -9.13 -9.85
N LEU A 244 -20.24 -8.10 -10.62
CA LEU A 244 -20.06 -6.72 -10.13
C LEU A 244 -21.32 -6.16 -9.46
N PHE A 245 -22.50 -6.45 -10.02
CA PHE A 245 -23.78 -6.02 -9.45
C PHE A 245 -24.03 -6.67 -8.08
N ALA A 246 -23.73 -7.95 -7.93
CA ALA A 246 -23.86 -8.65 -6.65
C ALA A 246 -22.88 -8.10 -5.60
N GLU A 247 -21.63 -7.84 -5.99
CA GLU A 247 -20.62 -7.21 -5.11
C GLU A 247 -21.09 -5.84 -4.60
N TYR A 248 -21.51 -4.96 -5.51
CA TYR A 248 -22.02 -3.65 -5.11
C TYR A 248 -23.33 -3.72 -4.32
N SER A 249 -24.20 -4.70 -4.57
CA SER A 249 -25.40 -4.89 -3.75
C SER A 249 -25.03 -5.15 -2.29
N VAL A 250 -24.06 -6.02 -2.04
CA VAL A 250 -23.58 -6.31 -0.68
C VAL A 250 -22.94 -5.08 -0.04
N GLU A 251 -22.17 -4.31 -0.81
CA GLU A 251 -21.56 -3.08 -0.31
C GLU A 251 -22.61 -2.01 0.06
N LEU A 252 -23.68 -1.89 -0.73
CA LEU A 252 -24.80 -1.00 -0.45
C LEU A 252 -25.64 -1.43 0.76
N ASP A 253 -25.85 -2.74 0.95
CA ASP A 253 -26.52 -3.25 2.17
C ASP A 253 -25.71 -2.88 3.42
N ASN A 254 -24.38 -3.05 3.38
CA ASN A 254 -23.49 -2.65 4.47
C ASN A 254 -23.51 -1.13 4.69
N ALA A 255 -23.61 -0.35 3.61
CA ALA A 255 -23.70 1.10 3.65
C ALA A 255 -24.99 1.61 4.31
N ASP A 256 -26.12 0.95 4.08
CA ASP A 256 -27.37 1.29 4.75
C ASP A 256 -27.28 1.05 6.27
N MET A 257 -26.55 0.02 6.69
CA MET A 257 -26.23 -0.17 8.11
C MET A 257 -25.39 0.98 8.68
N LEU A 258 -24.38 1.46 7.94
CA LEU A 258 -23.59 2.63 8.33
C LEU A 258 -24.45 3.88 8.45
N LYS A 259 -25.32 4.13 7.48
CA LYS A 259 -26.23 5.27 7.48
C LYS A 259 -27.20 5.24 8.66
N ASN A 260 -27.77 4.08 8.96
CA ASN A 260 -28.73 3.90 10.06
C ASN A 260 -28.06 4.02 11.44
N ASN A 261 -26.83 3.53 11.58
CA ASN A 261 -26.09 3.57 12.85
C ASN A 261 -25.14 4.77 12.99
N LYS A 262 -25.11 5.68 12.01
CA LYS A 262 -24.16 6.80 11.95
C LYS A 262 -24.15 7.64 13.24
N GLU A 263 -25.33 8.08 13.68
CA GLU A 263 -25.46 8.95 14.87
C GLU A 263 -25.13 8.20 16.16
N LEU A 264 -25.46 6.91 16.22
CA LEU A 264 -25.08 6.03 17.33
C LEU A 264 -23.55 5.88 17.43
N ILE A 265 -22.89 5.55 16.32
CA ILE A 265 -21.43 5.44 16.22
C ILE A 265 -20.78 6.78 16.61
N ALA A 266 -21.26 7.89 16.04
CA ALA A 266 -20.71 9.21 16.32
C ALA A 266 -20.83 9.57 17.81
N SER A 267 -22.01 9.35 18.41
CA SER A 267 -22.26 9.67 19.82
C SER A 267 -21.38 8.83 20.74
N TYR A 268 -21.33 7.52 20.50
CA TYR A 268 -20.51 6.60 21.28
C TYR A 268 -19.03 6.99 21.26
N PHE A 269 -18.45 7.19 20.07
CA PHE A 269 -17.03 7.55 19.95
C PHE A 269 -16.72 8.93 20.56
N ASN A 270 -17.65 9.88 20.51
CA ASN A 270 -17.50 11.18 21.17
C ASN A 270 -17.45 11.03 22.70
N ASP A 271 -18.35 10.25 23.29
CA ASP A 271 -18.38 10.04 24.74
C ASP A 271 -17.21 9.19 25.22
N MET A 272 -16.86 8.15 24.47
CA MET A 272 -15.64 7.37 24.66
C MET A 272 -14.41 8.29 24.70
N TYR A 273 -14.29 9.22 23.75
CA TYR A 273 -13.14 10.12 23.69
C TYR A 273 -13.10 11.12 24.86
N LYS A 274 -14.25 11.59 25.34
CA LYS A 274 -14.31 12.42 26.56
C LYS A 274 -13.76 11.65 27.76
N ILE A 275 -14.11 10.37 27.90
CA ILE A 275 -13.62 9.52 28.99
C ILE A 275 -12.11 9.33 28.86
N THR A 276 -11.61 8.86 27.71
CA THR A 276 -10.18 8.60 27.51
C THR A 276 -9.32 9.85 27.72
N LYS A 277 -9.76 11.00 27.22
CA LYS A 277 -9.06 12.28 27.44
C LYS A 277 -9.08 12.72 28.90
N SER A 278 -10.21 12.56 29.60
CA SER A 278 -10.30 12.93 31.01
C SER A 278 -9.46 12.02 31.93
N GLN A 279 -9.20 10.79 31.50
CA GLN A 279 -8.48 9.76 32.26
C GLN A 279 -7.10 9.44 31.67
N GLU A 280 -6.52 10.34 30.86
CA GLU A 280 -5.23 10.12 30.18
C GLU A 280 -4.10 9.81 31.18
N ILE A 281 -4.07 10.54 32.31
CA ILE A 281 -3.08 10.32 33.38
C ILE A 281 -3.23 8.92 33.99
N PHE A 282 -4.46 8.47 34.21
CA PHE A 282 -4.73 7.13 34.71
C PHE A 282 -4.26 6.07 33.73
N ILE A 283 -4.69 6.16 32.48
CA ILE A 283 -4.35 5.21 31.40
C ILE A 283 -2.83 5.09 31.25
N SER A 284 -2.10 6.21 31.25
CA SER A 284 -0.64 6.21 31.18
C SER A 284 -0.01 5.49 32.38
N LYS A 285 -0.41 5.84 33.62
CA LYS A 285 0.16 5.22 34.83
C LYS A 285 -0.20 3.73 34.97
N TYR A 286 -1.41 3.36 34.57
CA TYR A 286 -1.88 1.98 34.58
C TYR A 286 -1.08 1.14 33.58
N ASN A 287 -0.86 1.66 32.37
CA ASN A 287 0.00 1.01 31.38
C ASN A 287 1.44 0.87 31.89
N ASP A 288 2.02 1.90 32.51
CA ASP A 288 3.37 1.81 33.10
C ASP A 288 3.45 0.77 34.23
N TYR A 289 2.40 0.65 35.04
CA TYR A 289 2.31 -0.35 36.11
C TYR A 289 2.31 -1.79 35.55
N PHE A 290 1.56 -2.06 34.47
CA PHE A 290 1.50 -3.39 33.85
C PHE A 290 2.65 -3.70 32.88
N GLN A 291 3.19 -2.71 32.16
CA GLN A 291 4.35 -2.90 31.27
C GLN A 291 5.64 -3.22 32.06
N ASN A 292 5.70 -2.86 33.35
CA ASN A 292 6.77 -3.28 34.25
C ASN A 292 6.56 -4.67 34.89
N SER A 293 5.38 -5.31 34.70
CA SER A 293 5.04 -6.59 35.34
C SER A 293 4.84 -7.78 34.41
N HIS A 294 4.57 -7.62 33.11
CA HIS A 294 4.83 -8.57 32.01
C HIS A 294 4.11 -8.09 30.74
N VAL A 295 4.65 -8.47 29.58
CA VAL A 295 4.13 -8.34 28.21
C VAL A 295 4.63 -7.11 27.42
N GLN A 296 5.46 -7.43 26.43
CA GLN A 296 5.89 -6.60 25.33
C GLN A 296 4.67 -5.92 24.66
N ASN A 297 4.69 -4.60 24.57
CA ASN A 297 4.00 -3.89 23.49
C ASN A 297 4.64 -4.31 22.16
N GLU A 298 4.27 -5.49 21.65
CA GLU A 298 4.37 -5.71 20.22
C GLU A 298 3.47 -4.66 19.56
N LYS A 299 4.11 -3.72 18.85
CA LYS A 299 3.44 -3.00 17.78
C LYS A 299 2.95 -4.06 16.82
N ILE A 300 1.69 -4.48 16.99
CA ILE A 300 1.04 -5.38 16.06
C ILE A 300 1.06 -4.68 14.70
N ASP A 301 1.85 -5.23 13.78
CA ASP A 301 1.87 -4.81 12.38
C ASP A 301 0.65 -5.43 11.72
N TYR A 302 -0.44 -4.67 11.73
CA TYR A 302 -1.80 -5.06 11.34
C TYR A 302 -1.95 -5.39 9.85
N LYS A 303 -0.93 -5.14 9.01
CA LYS A 303 -0.91 -5.60 7.62
C LYS A 303 -0.65 -7.10 7.46
N LEU A 304 -0.23 -7.79 8.54
CA LEU A 304 0.10 -9.22 8.51
C LEU A 304 -1.01 -10.14 9.04
N LEU A 305 -2.10 -9.58 9.57
CA LEU A 305 -3.19 -10.37 10.15
C LEU A 305 -4.32 -10.50 9.13
N ASN A 306 -4.28 -11.60 8.39
CA ASN A 306 -5.33 -12.02 7.46
C ASN A 306 -6.54 -12.54 8.28
N PHE A 307 -7.21 -11.64 9.01
CA PHE A 307 -8.33 -11.99 9.87
C PHE A 307 -9.52 -12.44 9.02
N ASP A 308 -10.21 -13.49 9.47
CA ASP A 308 -11.58 -13.69 9.02
C ASP A 308 -12.51 -12.65 9.67
N ARG A 309 -13.75 -12.55 9.17
CA ARG A 309 -14.70 -11.51 9.61
C ARG A 309 -15.07 -11.61 11.09
N GLU A 310 -15.02 -12.81 11.67
CA GLU A 310 -15.41 -13.03 13.07
C GLU A 310 -14.25 -12.69 14.01
N ASP A 311 -13.02 -13.05 13.64
CA ASP A 311 -11.81 -12.62 14.34
C ASP A 311 -11.67 -11.09 14.32
N PHE A 312 -11.99 -10.44 13.19
CA PHE A 312 -11.98 -8.98 13.10
C PHE A 312 -13.02 -8.33 14.03
N ARG A 313 -14.20 -8.93 14.19
CA ARG A 313 -15.22 -8.43 15.14
C ARG A 313 -14.75 -8.52 16.59
N GLU A 314 -14.14 -9.64 16.96
CA GLU A 314 -13.63 -9.81 18.33
C GLU A 314 -12.47 -8.85 18.62
N TYR A 315 -11.64 -8.59 17.61
CA TYR A 315 -10.65 -7.53 17.65
C TYR A 315 -11.31 -6.16 17.89
N LEU A 316 -12.32 -5.78 17.10
CA LEU A 316 -13.03 -4.49 17.28
C LEU A 316 -13.67 -4.37 18.68
N LYS A 317 -14.24 -5.43 19.26
CA LYS A 317 -14.78 -5.39 20.64
C LYS A 317 -13.71 -5.08 21.68
N SER A 318 -12.45 -5.41 21.42
CA SER A 318 -11.34 -5.17 22.35
C SER A 318 -10.77 -3.76 22.24
N TYR A 319 -10.85 -3.13 21.07
CA TYR A 319 -10.25 -1.82 20.82
C TYR A 319 -11.25 -0.66 20.73
N CYS A 320 -12.45 -0.91 20.21
CA CYS A 320 -13.48 0.11 20.03
C CYS A 320 -14.42 0.21 21.22
N ILE A 321 -14.46 -0.76 22.12
CA ILE A 321 -15.33 -0.72 23.31
C ILE A 321 -14.48 -0.57 24.57
N LEU A 322 -14.70 0.50 25.33
CA LEU A 322 -14.04 0.66 26.64
C LEU A 322 -14.54 -0.42 27.62
N LYS A 323 -13.59 -1.02 28.34
CA LYS A 323 -13.86 -2.02 29.38
C LYS A 323 -13.37 -1.50 30.74
N PRO A 324 -14.03 -1.89 31.84
CA PRO A 324 -13.53 -1.63 33.18
C PRO A 324 -12.21 -2.38 33.40
N VAL A 325 -11.32 -1.79 34.20
CA VAL A 325 -10.06 -2.40 34.61
C VAL A 325 -10.23 -3.22 35.88
N ASN A 326 -9.44 -4.30 36.02
CA ASN A 326 -9.35 -5.03 37.27
C ASN A 326 -8.40 -4.29 38.23
N LEU A 327 -8.85 -4.03 39.45
CA LEU A 327 -8.06 -3.35 40.49
C LEU A 327 -7.61 -4.31 41.61
N GLU A 328 -7.92 -5.60 41.51
CA GLU A 328 -7.60 -6.62 42.52
C GLU A 328 -6.07 -6.84 42.67
N ASP A 329 -5.33 -6.77 41.57
CA ASP A 329 -3.86 -6.87 41.58
C ASP A 329 -3.23 -5.71 42.38
N ILE A 330 -3.77 -4.50 42.22
CA ILE A 330 -3.34 -3.31 42.97
C ILE A 330 -3.64 -3.48 44.47
N ASP A 331 -4.79 -4.04 44.82
CA ASP A 331 -5.15 -4.34 46.20
C ASP A 331 -4.22 -5.37 46.84
N THR A 332 -3.85 -6.39 46.07
CA THR A 332 -2.91 -7.43 46.48
C THR A 332 -1.52 -6.85 46.75
N ASP A 333 -1.03 -5.98 45.86
CA ASP A 333 0.26 -5.30 46.04
C ASP A 333 0.24 -4.34 47.24
N ILE A 334 -0.84 -3.59 47.44
CA ILE A 334 -1.00 -2.74 48.63
C ILE A 334 -0.94 -3.59 49.91
N ALA A 335 -1.58 -4.77 49.92
CA ALA A 335 -1.52 -5.68 51.06
C ALA A 335 -0.10 -6.22 51.30
N HIS A 336 0.63 -6.59 50.23
CA HIS A 336 2.02 -7.02 50.30
C HIS A 336 2.93 -5.95 50.92
N TYR A 337 2.87 -4.70 50.45
CA TYR A 337 3.69 -3.63 51.02
C TYR A 337 3.31 -3.29 52.46
N LYS A 338 2.02 -3.37 52.84
CA LYS A 338 1.60 -3.21 54.24
C LYS A 338 2.17 -4.30 55.14
N PHE A 339 2.25 -5.54 54.65
CA PHE A 339 2.90 -6.64 55.36
C PHE A 339 4.39 -6.35 55.55
N LEU A 340 5.10 -5.94 54.48
CA LEU A 340 6.52 -5.57 54.53
C LEU A 340 6.76 -4.44 55.54
N LEU A 341 5.91 -3.40 55.56
CA LEU A 341 5.99 -2.31 56.53
C LEU A 341 5.91 -2.79 57.99
N ASN A 342 5.02 -3.74 58.27
CA ASN A 342 4.88 -4.28 59.63
C ASN A 342 6.07 -5.18 59.99
N HIS A 343 6.51 -6.04 59.07
CA HIS A 343 7.68 -6.87 59.27
C HIS A 343 8.93 -6.04 59.58
N ASN A 344 9.18 -5.01 58.78
CA ASN A 344 10.35 -4.14 58.94
C ASN A 344 10.30 -3.31 60.23
N LYS A 345 9.11 -2.91 60.70
CA LYS A 345 8.97 -2.29 62.04
C LYS A 345 9.40 -3.23 63.16
N ASP A 346 9.08 -4.51 63.06
CA ASP A 346 9.47 -5.50 64.08
C ASP A 346 10.98 -5.78 64.02
N VAL A 347 11.56 -5.87 62.82
CA VAL A 347 13.02 -5.98 62.61
C VAL A 347 13.77 -4.77 63.17
N MET A 348 13.26 -3.56 62.96
CA MET A 348 13.84 -2.33 63.51
C MET A 348 13.83 -2.35 65.04
N LYS A 349 12.68 -2.66 65.68
CA LYS A 349 12.59 -2.76 67.16
C LYS A 349 13.58 -3.78 67.75
N LEU A 350 13.76 -4.92 67.09
CA LEU A 350 14.74 -5.92 67.54
C LEU A 350 16.18 -5.41 67.43
N SER A 351 16.47 -4.61 66.40
CA SER A 351 17.79 -4.04 66.15
C SER A 351 18.10 -2.86 67.08
N GLU A 352 17.13 -2.00 67.38
CA GLU A 352 17.24 -0.80 68.24
C GLU A 352 17.80 -1.11 69.63
N ASN A 353 17.42 -2.25 70.22
CA ASN A 353 17.89 -2.68 71.55
C ASN A 353 19.42 -2.78 71.68
N ASN A 354 20.13 -2.86 70.55
CA ASN A 354 21.58 -3.06 70.49
C ASN A 354 22.33 -1.89 69.82
N ILE A 355 21.67 -0.73 69.61
CA ILE A 355 22.22 0.42 68.88
C ILE A 355 22.27 1.66 69.80
N SER A 356 23.30 2.50 69.66
CA SER A 356 23.41 3.71 70.46
C SER A 356 22.46 4.82 69.96
N PRO A 357 21.99 5.72 70.85
CA PRO A 357 21.14 6.87 70.43
C PRO A 357 21.79 7.78 69.39
N LYS A 358 23.13 7.81 69.31
CA LYS A 358 23.88 8.59 68.33
C LYS A 358 23.78 7.98 66.92
N ASP A 359 23.75 6.65 66.84
CA ASP A 359 23.64 5.92 65.57
C ASP A 359 22.19 5.85 65.05
N LEU A 360 21.21 6.09 65.94
CA LEU A 360 19.78 6.20 65.65
C LEU A 360 19.34 7.62 65.25
N ALA A 361 20.25 8.60 65.23
CA ALA A 361 19.92 9.97 64.84
C ALA A 361 19.39 10.02 63.40
N TYR A 362 18.43 10.92 63.15
CA TYR A 362 17.84 11.13 61.83
C TYR A 362 18.93 11.42 60.78
N LYS A 363 18.87 10.71 59.66
CA LYS A 363 19.75 10.84 58.49
C LYS A 363 18.89 10.92 57.24
N SER A 364 19.32 11.69 56.24
CA SER A 364 18.71 11.65 54.90
C SER A 364 18.97 10.30 54.21
N ASN A 365 18.18 9.92 53.20
CA ASN A 365 18.36 8.64 52.51
C ASN A 365 19.74 8.49 51.88
N ASP A 366 20.33 9.57 51.37
CA ASP A 366 21.69 9.58 50.84
C ASP A 366 22.74 9.37 51.95
N GLU A 367 22.54 9.97 53.12
CA GLU A 367 23.40 9.76 54.29
C GLU A 367 23.27 8.33 54.84
N ILE A 368 22.07 7.75 54.79
CA ILE A 368 21.85 6.35 55.17
C ILE A 368 22.59 5.42 54.20
N ASN A 369 22.45 5.63 52.88
CA ASN A 369 23.15 4.84 51.86
C ASN A 369 24.68 4.94 52.00
N ASN A 370 25.21 6.13 52.25
CA ASN A 370 26.65 6.31 52.51
C ASN A 370 27.08 5.59 53.80
N THR A 371 26.28 5.68 54.87
CA THR A 371 26.55 4.95 56.12
C THR A 371 26.52 3.43 55.91
N LEU A 372 25.60 2.92 55.09
CA LEU A 372 25.51 1.49 54.77
C LEU A 372 26.77 0.99 54.07
N ASN A 373 27.29 1.77 53.11
CA ASN A 373 28.53 1.45 52.42
C ASN A 373 29.73 1.42 53.39
N GLU A 374 29.85 2.43 54.26
CA GLU A 374 30.90 2.49 55.29
C GLU A 374 30.80 1.32 56.28
N LEU A 375 29.58 0.93 56.69
CA LEU A 375 29.36 -0.21 57.56
C LEU A 375 29.78 -1.51 56.88
N ASP A 376 29.47 -1.68 55.59
CA ASP A 376 29.86 -2.86 54.83
C ASP A 376 31.39 -2.99 54.72
N GLU A 377 32.09 -1.88 54.46
CA GLU A 377 33.57 -1.85 54.49
C GLU A 377 34.12 -2.23 55.86
N GLN A 378 33.60 -1.62 56.93
CA GLN A 378 34.06 -1.87 58.29
C GLN A 378 33.77 -3.30 58.77
N ILE A 379 32.61 -3.85 58.43
CA ILE A 379 32.27 -5.24 58.70
C ILE A 379 33.25 -6.16 57.98
N ASN A 380 33.60 -5.87 56.73
CA ASN A 380 34.56 -6.66 55.96
C ASN A 380 35.97 -6.59 56.56
N VAL A 381 36.45 -5.41 56.97
CA VAL A 381 37.72 -5.26 57.67
C VAL A 381 37.75 -6.08 58.96
N ASN A 382 36.68 -6.03 59.77
CA ASN A 382 36.61 -6.77 61.03
C ASN A 382 36.48 -8.28 60.82
N LYS A 383 35.79 -8.75 59.77
CA LYS A 383 35.78 -10.16 59.38
C LYS A 383 37.19 -10.66 59.04
N THR A 384 37.98 -9.86 58.33
CA THR A 384 39.38 -10.19 58.03
C THR A 384 40.21 -10.29 59.31
N LYS A 385 40.13 -9.30 60.21
CA LYS A 385 40.80 -9.34 61.52
C LYS A 385 40.41 -10.57 62.35
N LEU A 386 39.11 -10.92 62.38
CA LEU A 386 38.63 -12.10 63.08
C LEU A 386 39.21 -13.39 62.49
N LYS A 387 39.28 -13.48 61.17
CA LYS A 387 39.92 -14.61 60.46
C LYS A 387 41.40 -14.72 60.83
N ASP A 388 42.12 -13.61 60.89
CA ASP A 388 43.52 -13.58 61.30
C ASP A 388 43.70 -14.07 62.74
N PHE A 389 42.84 -13.64 63.66
CA PHE A 389 42.85 -14.14 65.06
C PHE A 389 42.51 -15.63 65.16
N LEU A 390 41.59 -16.14 64.34
CA LEU A 390 41.25 -17.57 64.31
C LEU A 390 42.42 -18.44 63.82
N ASN A 391 43.27 -17.91 62.94
CA ASN A 391 44.44 -18.60 62.39
C ASN A 391 45.67 -18.57 63.31
N GLN A 392 45.64 -17.87 64.44
CA GLN A 392 46.76 -17.83 65.39
C GLN A 392 46.78 -19.09 66.28
N GLU A 393 47.86 -19.86 66.21
CA GLU A 393 48.11 -21.00 67.10
C GLU A 393 48.62 -20.53 68.48
N THR A 394 48.06 -21.10 69.55
CA THR A 394 48.52 -20.87 70.93
C THR A 394 48.85 -22.20 71.60
N HIS A 395 49.96 -22.25 72.33
CA HIS A 395 50.39 -23.46 73.05
C HIS A 395 49.82 -23.49 74.48
N PHE A 396 49.61 -24.68 75.06
CA PHE A 396 48.90 -24.88 76.32
C PHE A 396 49.48 -24.11 77.53
N PHE A 397 50.78 -23.82 77.52
CA PHE A 397 51.47 -23.07 78.60
C PHE A 397 51.37 -21.54 78.46
N GLN A 398 50.81 -21.02 77.35
CA GLN A 398 50.66 -19.59 77.09
C GLN A 398 49.29 -19.05 77.55
N PHE A 399 48.88 -19.40 78.78
CA PHE A 399 47.54 -19.11 79.30
C PHE A 399 47.13 -17.63 79.21
N ILE A 400 48.03 -16.70 79.58
CA ILE A 400 47.78 -15.25 79.52
C ILE A 400 47.56 -14.79 78.06
N LYS A 401 48.36 -15.30 77.12
CA LYS A 401 48.25 -14.94 75.69
C LYS A 401 46.96 -15.51 75.09
N LYS A 402 46.59 -16.74 75.45
CA LYS A 402 45.36 -17.39 75.01
C LYS A 402 44.12 -16.61 75.50
N HIS A 403 44.06 -16.28 76.78
CA HIS A 403 42.94 -15.51 77.34
C HIS A 403 42.84 -14.11 76.71
N LYS A 404 43.97 -13.46 76.42
CA LYS A 404 43.99 -12.18 75.72
C LYS A 404 43.43 -12.30 74.29
N LEU A 405 43.86 -13.31 73.54
CA LEU A 405 43.39 -13.57 72.18
C LEU A 405 41.88 -13.93 72.15
N GLU A 406 41.39 -14.69 73.14
CA GLU A 406 39.97 -15.03 73.27
C GLU A 406 39.11 -13.78 73.55
N ASN A 407 39.59 -12.87 74.41
CA ASN A 407 38.93 -11.59 74.64
C ASN A 407 38.91 -10.72 73.37
N GLU A 408 40.03 -10.60 72.66
CA GLU A 408 40.12 -9.82 71.41
C GLU A 408 39.21 -10.40 70.31
N LYS A 409 39.08 -11.73 70.22
CA LYS A 409 38.11 -12.40 69.33
C LYS A 409 36.68 -12.03 69.69
N LEU A 410 36.34 -12.12 70.97
CA LEU A 410 35.01 -11.80 71.47
C LEU A 410 34.66 -10.33 71.19
N ASP A 411 35.61 -9.42 71.39
CA ASP A 411 35.44 -7.99 71.12
C ASP A 411 35.17 -7.73 69.63
N VAL A 412 35.95 -8.32 68.71
CA VAL A 412 35.73 -8.18 67.26
C VAL A 412 34.41 -8.83 66.83
N MET A 413 34.04 -9.97 67.41
CA MET A 413 32.74 -10.60 67.14
C MET A 413 31.57 -9.70 67.57
N ASN A 414 31.66 -9.09 68.75
CA ASN A 414 30.67 -8.14 69.26
C ASN A 414 30.61 -6.89 68.38
N GLU A 415 31.74 -6.38 67.89
CA GLU A 415 31.80 -5.22 66.99
C GLU A 415 31.14 -5.52 65.63
N ILE A 416 31.39 -6.71 65.05
CA ILE A 416 30.72 -7.15 63.82
C ILE A 416 29.21 -7.28 64.05
N ALA A 417 28.79 -7.89 65.15
CA ALA A 417 27.38 -8.06 65.48
C ALA A 417 26.68 -6.70 65.64
N HIS A 418 27.31 -5.76 66.34
CA HIS A 418 26.80 -4.40 66.51
C HIS A 418 26.64 -3.66 65.17
N LYS A 419 27.67 -3.68 64.31
CA LYS A 419 27.60 -3.04 62.98
C LYS A 419 26.55 -3.68 62.07
N LYS A 420 26.39 -5.01 62.13
CA LYS A 420 25.31 -5.71 61.42
C LYS A 420 23.93 -5.27 61.89
N ASN A 421 23.73 -5.08 63.20
CA ASN A 421 22.46 -4.60 63.74
C ASN A 421 22.14 -3.18 63.25
N ILE A 422 23.14 -2.27 63.22
CA ILE A 422 22.99 -0.92 62.65
C ILE A 422 22.61 -1.02 61.16
N ARG A 423 23.32 -1.85 60.39
CA ARG A 423 23.06 -2.05 58.96
C ARG A 423 21.63 -2.57 58.72
N THR A 424 21.20 -3.58 59.45
CA THR A 424 19.84 -4.13 59.36
C THR A 424 18.79 -3.07 59.68
N TYR A 425 18.98 -2.30 60.75
CA TYR A 425 18.09 -1.20 61.11
C TYR A 425 17.96 -0.17 59.99
N LEU A 426 19.08 0.30 59.45
CA LEU A 426 19.12 1.31 58.39
C LEU A 426 18.51 0.82 57.07
N ASN A 427 18.76 -0.43 56.68
CA ASN A 427 18.11 -1.03 55.51
C ASN A 427 16.59 -1.13 55.69
N SER A 428 16.13 -1.65 56.84
CA SER A 428 14.69 -1.75 57.13
C SER A 428 14.01 -0.38 57.21
N LEU A 429 14.75 0.67 57.61
CA LEU A 429 14.27 2.05 57.58
C LEU A 429 14.05 2.53 56.12
N LEU A 430 15.04 2.34 55.24
CA LEU A 430 14.91 2.69 53.81
C LEU A 430 13.80 1.91 53.11
N GLU A 431 13.74 0.59 53.33
CA GLU A 431 12.68 -0.26 52.77
C GLU A 431 11.29 0.16 53.27
N ASN A 432 11.19 0.63 54.52
CA ASN A 432 9.94 1.18 55.06
C ASN A 432 9.52 2.49 54.39
N GLU A 433 10.47 3.36 54.05
CA GLU A 433 10.17 4.59 53.31
C GLU A 433 9.73 4.29 51.88
N ASP A 434 10.44 3.41 51.17
CA ASP A 434 10.07 2.96 49.83
C ASP A 434 8.68 2.31 49.81
N ALA A 435 8.41 1.38 50.73
CA ALA A 435 7.10 0.73 50.82
C ALA A 435 5.96 1.71 51.11
N LYS A 436 6.19 2.76 51.93
CA LYS A 436 5.19 3.83 52.14
C LYS A 436 4.91 4.61 50.86
N LEU A 437 5.96 5.00 50.12
CA LEU A 437 5.83 5.70 48.85
C LEU A 437 5.06 4.86 47.83
N LYS A 438 5.40 3.57 47.71
CA LYS A 438 4.71 2.63 46.82
C LYS A 438 3.24 2.45 47.18
N ILE A 439 2.91 2.28 48.46
CA ILE A 439 1.50 2.20 48.91
C ILE A 439 0.74 3.47 48.53
N ASN A 440 1.33 4.65 48.73
CA ASN A 440 0.66 5.90 48.40
C ASN A 440 0.43 6.02 46.87
N SER A 441 1.43 5.71 46.07
CA SER A 441 1.32 5.68 44.60
C SER A 441 0.25 4.69 44.12
N LEU A 442 0.22 3.47 44.67
CA LEU A 442 -0.78 2.45 44.31
C LEU A 442 -2.20 2.85 44.74
N LYS A 443 -2.36 3.47 45.92
CA LYS A 443 -3.66 4.02 46.35
C LYS A 443 -4.15 5.11 45.41
N SER A 444 -3.29 6.05 45.05
CA SER A 444 -3.64 7.10 44.09
C SER A 444 -3.97 6.52 42.71
N LEU A 445 -3.26 5.48 42.26
CA LEU A 445 -3.59 4.77 41.02
C LEU A 445 -4.95 4.08 41.11
N LYS A 446 -5.24 3.43 42.25
CA LYS A 446 -6.52 2.78 42.50
C LYS A 446 -7.69 3.76 42.48
N GLU A 447 -7.57 4.89 43.18
CA GLU A 447 -8.60 5.95 43.20
C GLU A 447 -8.91 6.46 41.79
N LEU A 448 -7.87 6.66 40.96
CA LEU A 448 -8.03 7.03 39.56
C LEU A 448 -8.71 5.91 38.74
N GLY A 449 -8.38 4.65 39.00
CA GLY A 449 -9.00 3.49 38.36
C GLY A 449 -10.47 3.30 38.72
N GLU A 450 -10.85 3.58 39.98
CA GLU A 450 -12.25 3.56 40.42
C GLU A 450 -13.06 4.64 39.68
N ILE A 451 -12.52 5.85 39.54
CA ILE A 451 -13.15 6.93 38.75
C ILE A 451 -13.28 6.52 37.28
N TYR A 452 -12.24 5.94 36.69
CA TYR A 452 -12.30 5.43 35.31
C TYR A 452 -13.40 4.37 35.16
N ASN A 453 -13.46 3.38 36.06
CA ASN A 453 -14.47 2.32 36.03
C ASN A 453 -15.90 2.88 36.19
N GLU A 454 -16.11 3.87 37.06
CA GLU A 454 -17.41 4.54 37.19
C GLU A 454 -17.83 5.22 35.88
N ARG A 455 -16.89 5.91 35.21
CA ARG A 455 -17.14 6.55 33.90
C ARG A 455 -17.46 5.54 32.82
N VAL A 456 -16.75 4.40 32.78
CA VAL A 456 -17.06 3.31 31.85
C VAL A 456 -18.44 2.71 32.14
N SER A 457 -18.79 2.51 33.41
CA SER A 457 -20.15 2.05 33.77
C SER A 457 -21.24 3.05 33.37
N GLN A 458 -20.97 4.36 33.45
CA GLN A 458 -21.88 5.39 32.93
C GLN A 458 -22.06 5.29 31.41
N LEU A 459 -20.98 5.01 30.68
CA LEU A 459 -21.03 4.74 29.24
C LEU A 459 -21.85 3.49 28.94
N ASP A 460 -21.68 2.41 29.72
CA ASP A 460 -22.41 1.16 29.58
C ASP A 460 -23.91 1.29 29.87
N MET A 461 -24.31 2.23 30.74
CA MET A 461 -25.72 2.56 30.96
C MET A 461 -26.31 3.39 29.82
N ALA A 462 -25.49 4.20 29.14
CA ALA A 462 -25.93 5.03 28.02
C ALA A 462 -26.04 4.25 26.70
N TYR A 463 -25.19 3.24 26.52
CA TYR A 463 -25.13 2.40 25.34
C TYR A 463 -25.16 0.93 25.75
N ASP A 464 -26.29 0.27 25.48
CA ASP A 464 -26.49 -1.10 25.89
C ASP A 464 -25.69 -2.09 25.02
N GLU A 465 -25.83 -3.39 25.30
CA GLU A 465 -25.13 -4.43 24.54
C GLU A 465 -25.60 -4.49 23.06
N ILE A 466 -26.85 -4.15 22.79
CA ILE A 466 -27.41 -4.12 21.42
C ILE A 466 -26.78 -2.98 20.64
N ASP A 467 -26.70 -1.79 21.24
CA ASP A 467 -26.04 -0.62 20.66
C ASP A 467 -24.59 -0.92 20.31
N LYS A 468 -23.83 -1.49 21.25
CA LYS A 468 -22.42 -1.87 21.04
C LYS A 468 -22.29 -2.91 19.93
N ASN A 469 -23.17 -3.91 19.90
CA ASN A 469 -23.16 -4.92 18.83
C ASN A 469 -23.49 -4.30 17.47
N ASN A 470 -24.42 -3.35 17.39
CA ASN A 470 -24.74 -2.64 16.16
C ASN A 470 -23.55 -1.81 15.66
N ILE A 471 -22.85 -1.13 16.57
CA ILE A 471 -21.61 -0.39 16.25
C ILE A 471 -20.57 -1.36 15.70
N ILE A 472 -20.26 -2.44 16.41
CA ILE A 472 -19.23 -3.41 16.01
C ILE A 472 -19.58 -4.10 14.69
N GLN A 473 -20.82 -4.54 14.52
CA GLN A 473 -21.28 -5.17 13.29
C GLN A 473 -21.12 -4.22 12.10
N THR A 474 -21.58 -2.97 12.24
CA THR A 474 -21.48 -1.96 11.18
C THR A 474 -20.02 -1.69 10.83
N LEU A 475 -19.18 -1.48 11.84
CA LEU A 475 -17.75 -1.22 11.68
C LEU A 475 -16.99 -2.41 11.09
N SER A 476 -17.45 -3.65 11.32
CA SER A 476 -16.82 -4.87 10.77
C SER A 476 -16.90 -4.98 9.24
N PHE A 477 -17.73 -4.15 8.59
CA PHE A 477 -17.82 -4.09 7.12
C PHE A 477 -16.82 -3.13 6.48
N PHE A 478 -16.17 -2.27 7.28
CA PHE A 478 -15.30 -1.22 6.77
C PHE A 478 -13.97 -1.30 7.52
N GLU A 479 -13.01 -2.04 6.98
CA GLU A 479 -11.73 -2.31 7.65
C GLU A 479 -11.00 -1.03 8.09
N ASP A 480 -11.07 0.03 7.31
CA ASP A 480 -10.35 1.29 7.53
C ASP A 480 -11.05 2.25 8.50
N LEU A 481 -12.38 2.18 8.58
CA LEU A 481 -13.22 3.15 9.28
C LEU A 481 -12.99 3.19 10.81
N PRO A 482 -12.93 2.06 11.55
CA PRO A 482 -12.69 2.05 12.98
C PRO A 482 -11.41 2.78 13.37
N PHE A 483 -10.34 2.56 12.61
CA PHE A 483 -9.04 3.16 12.87
C PHE A 483 -9.03 4.67 12.62
N LYS A 484 -9.73 5.12 11.57
CA LYS A 484 -9.91 6.56 11.31
C LYS A 484 -10.65 7.23 12.46
N LEU A 485 -11.73 6.60 12.95
CA LEU A 485 -12.53 7.09 14.08
C LEU A 485 -11.71 7.18 15.38
N MET A 486 -10.86 6.18 15.67
CA MET A 486 -10.01 6.18 16.86
C MET A 486 -8.90 7.24 16.82
N LYS A 487 -8.34 7.54 15.63
CA LYS A 487 -7.21 8.47 15.51
C LYS A 487 -7.60 9.94 15.58
N ASN A 488 -8.77 10.32 15.04
CA ASN A 488 -9.12 11.74 14.89
C ASN A 488 -10.53 12.08 15.43
N PRO A 489 -10.63 12.36 16.73
CA PRO A 489 -11.91 12.62 17.41
C PRO A 489 -12.61 13.89 16.92
N SER A 490 -11.84 14.93 16.54
CA SER A 490 -12.38 16.18 16.01
C SER A 490 -13.03 16.04 14.64
N SER A 491 -12.85 14.89 13.99
CA SER A 491 -13.31 14.64 12.63
C SER A 491 -14.25 13.45 12.52
N ILE A 492 -14.78 12.91 13.64
CA ILE A 492 -15.69 11.74 13.62
C ILE A 492 -16.83 11.93 12.61
N GLN A 493 -17.52 13.07 12.69
CA GLN A 493 -18.63 13.36 11.78
C GLN A 493 -18.18 13.42 10.32
N LEU A 494 -17.08 14.14 10.06
CA LEU A 494 -16.50 14.28 8.73
C LEU A 494 -16.04 12.93 8.15
N ILE A 495 -15.46 12.05 8.98
CA ILE A 495 -15.02 10.71 8.59
C ILE A 495 -16.22 9.87 8.14
N LEU A 496 -17.31 9.89 8.92
CA LEU A 496 -18.54 9.17 8.59
C LEU A 496 -19.22 9.76 7.35
N ASP A 497 -19.26 11.09 7.23
CA ASP A 497 -19.82 11.78 6.05
C ASP A 497 -19.07 11.46 4.77
N ASN A 498 -17.73 11.52 4.80
CA ASN A 498 -16.90 11.17 3.65
C ASN A 498 -17.13 9.71 3.22
N LYS A 499 -17.26 8.79 4.18
CA LYS A 499 -17.51 7.38 3.85
C LYS A 499 -18.89 7.19 3.20
N LEU A 500 -19.90 7.92 3.66
CA LEU A 500 -21.23 7.92 3.04
C LEU A 500 -21.23 8.59 1.65
N ASP A 501 -20.34 9.55 1.38
CA ASP A 501 -20.18 10.13 0.05
C ASP A 501 -19.51 9.16 -0.93
N GLU A 502 -18.51 8.38 -0.49
CA GLU A 502 -17.94 7.28 -1.29
C GLU A 502 -19.05 6.27 -1.71
N ILE A 503 -19.92 5.93 -0.76
CA ILE A 503 -21.08 5.05 -0.98
C ILE A 503 -22.06 5.62 -2.01
N LYS A 504 -22.27 6.94 -2.08
CA LYS A 504 -23.16 7.54 -3.09
C LYS A 504 -22.66 7.29 -4.51
N GLU A 505 -21.36 7.34 -4.73
CA GLU A 505 -20.77 7.02 -6.03
C GLU A 505 -20.91 5.53 -6.36
N ILE A 506 -20.77 4.65 -5.37
CA ILE A 506 -21.04 3.21 -5.54
C ILE A 506 -22.50 2.98 -5.93
N ASN A 507 -23.46 3.66 -5.27
CA ASN A 507 -24.88 3.54 -5.61
C ASN A 507 -25.20 4.00 -7.04
N LYS A 508 -24.53 5.07 -7.49
CA LYS A 508 -24.65 5.54 -8.87
C LYS A 508 -24.13 4.49 -9.85
N ARG A 509 -22.96 3.89 -9.59
CA ARG A 509 -22.39 2.80 -10.40
C ARG A 509 -23.28 1.56 -10.41
N TYR A 510 -23.87 1.19 -9.28
CA TYR A 510 -24.82 0.09 -9.17
C TYR A 510 -26.02 0.26 -10.10
N HIS A 511 -26.63 1.45 -10.13
CA HIS A 511 -27.72 1.76 -11.07
C HIS A 511 -27.28 1.87 -12.53
N GLU A 512 -26.03 2.23 -12.81
CA GLU A 512 -25.46 2.17 -14.16
C GLU A 512 -25.31 0.72 -14.62
N ILE A 513 -24.72 -0.16 -13.80
CA ILE A 513 -24.55 -1.59 -14.09
C ILE A 513 -25.91 -2.27 -14.28
N HIS A 514 -26.90 -1.97 -13.44
CA HIS A 514 -28.25 -2.53 -13.60
C HIS A 514 -28.85 -2.21 -14.98
N ARG A 515 -28.66 -0.97 -15.46
CA ARG A 515 -29.12 -0.56 -16.80
C ARG A 515 -28.34 -1.28 -17.90
N ASP A 516 -27.06 -1.53 -17.68
CA ASP A 516 -26.18 -2.20 -18.63
C ASP A 516 -26.51 -3.69 -18.76
N ILE A 517 -26.83 -4.36 -17.65
CA ILE A 517 -27.36 -5.74 -17.65
C ILE A 517 -28.65 -5.81 -18.47
N ALA A 518 -29.61 -4.90 -18.22
CA ALA A 518 -30.87 -4.87 -18.98
C ALA A 518 -30.62 -4.68 -20.48
N ARG A 519 -29.61 -3.88 -20.85
CA ARG A 519 -29.22 -3.67 -22.24
C ARG A 519 -28.56 -4.92 -22.85
N CYS A 520 -27.69 -5.64 -22.13
CA CYS A 520 -27.16 -6.92 -22.57
C CYS A 520 -28.29 -7.92 -22.87
N GLU A 521 -29.31 -7.99 -22.00
CA GLU A 521 -30.47 -8.86 -22.21
C GLU A 521 -31.27 -8.47 -23.45
N GLU A 522 -31.43 -7.17 -23.72
CA GLU A 522 -32.11 -6.66 -24.91
C GLU A 522 -31.34 -7.01 -26.19
N ILE A 523 -30.02 -6.80 -26.19
CA ILE A 523 -29.13 -7.16 -27.31
C ILE A 523 -29.25 -8.66 -27.61
N LYS A 524 -29.20 -9.52 -26.59
CA LYS A 524 -29.35 -10.97 -26.76
C LYS A 524 -30.71 -11.35 -27.33
N LYS A 525 -31.80 -10.71 -26.88
CA LYS A 525 -33.15 -10.93 -27.44
C LYS A 525 -33.23 -10.52 -28.90
N GLN A 526 -32.68 -9.36 -29.26
CA GLN A 526 -32.66 -8.89 -30.65
C GLN A 526 -31.88 -9.85 -31.56
N ALA A 527 -30.69 -10.29 -31.13
CA ALA A 527 -29.90 -11.27 -31.87
C ALA A 527 -30.65 -12.60 -32.08
N MET A 528 -31.38 -13.08 -31.06
CA MET A 528 -32.24 -14.27 -31.21
C MET A 528 -33.36 -14.04 -32.22
N HIS A 529 -34.06 -12.89 -32.17
CA HIS A 529 -35.11 -12.56 -33.13
C HIS A 529 -34.60 -12.49 -34.58
N GLU A 530 -33.42 -11.90 -34.81
CA GLU A 530 -32.80 -11.85 -36.14
C GLU A 530 -32.43 -13.25 -36.67
N VAL A 531 -31.98 -14.16 -35.79
CA VAL A 531 -31.73 -15.56 -36.15
C VAL A 531 -33.04 -16.27 -36.51
N PHE A 532 -34.11 -16.08 -35.72
CA PHE A 532 -35.42 -16.66 -36.02
C PHE A 532 -36.02 -16.13 -37.32
N GLU A 533 -35.90 -14.82 -37.61
CA GLU A 533 -36.37 -14.25 -38.89
C GLU A 533 -35.58 -14.79 -40.09
N LYS A 534 -34.27 -14.99 -39.97
CA LYS A 534 -33.47 -15.63 -41.03
C LYS A 534 -33.88 -17.08 -41.28
N VAL A 535 -34.11 -17.86 -40.22
CA VAL A 535 -34.57 -19.25 -40.33
C VAL A 535 -35.96 -19.30 -40.98
N ILE A 536 -36.87 -18.40 -40.60
CA ILE A 536 -38.22 -18.32 -41.21
C ILE A 536 -38.14 -17.91 -42.69
N ASN A 537 -37.30 -16.94 -43.04
CA ASN A 537 -37.12 -16.52 -44.45
C ASN A 537 -36.43 -17.61 -45.30
N GLU A 538 -35.53 -18.41 -44.73
CA GLU A 538 -34.94 -19.57 -45.41
C GLU A 538 -35.95 -20.72 -45.58
N GLU A 539 -36.82 -20.96 -44.58
CA GLU A 539 -37.92 -21.92 -44.68
C GLU A 539 -39.00 -21.49 -45.67
N GLU A 540 -39.34 -20.19 -45.73
CA GLU A 540 -40.27 -19.64 -46.72
C GLU A 540 -39.67 -19.70 -48.14
N ASN A 541 -38.39 -19.34 -48.34
CA ASN A 541 -37.73 -19.46 -49.65
C ASN A 541 -37.62 -20.92 -50.13
N ASN A 542 -37.34 -21.87 -49.24
CA ASN A 542 -37.32 -23.30 -49.60
C ASN A 542 -38.71 -23.85 -49.95
N GLN A 543 -39.80 -23.28 -49.42
CA GLN A 543 -41.17 -23.63 -49.82
C GLN A 543 -41.57 -23.06 -51.20
N TYR A 544 -40.90 -22.01 -51.69
CA TYR A 544 -41.11 -21.50 -53.05
C TYR A 544 -40.22 -22.21 -54.09
N GLU A 545 -39.03 -22.71 -53.73
CA GLU A 545 -38.20 -23.51 -54.64
C GLU A 545 -38.78 -24.92 -54.89
N GLU A 546 -39.45 -25.55 -53.91
CA GLU A 546 -40.12 -26.85 -54.12
C GLU A 546 -41.41 -26.78 -54.98
N GLN A 547 -41.91 -25.59 -55.32
CA GLN A 547 -43.09 -25.42 -56.20
C GLN A 547 -42.76 -25.05 -57.65
N GLU A 548 -41.54 -24.59 -57.97
CA GLU A 548 -41.15 -24.25 -59.35
C GLU A 548 -40.57 -25.45 -60.13
N ASP A 549 -40.15 -26.53 -59.46
CA ASP A 549 -39.54 -27.70 -60.11
C ASP A 549 -40.54 -28.79 -60.57
N GLU A 550 -41.86 -28.62 -60.37
CA GLU A 550 -42.87 -29.64 -60.74
C GLU A 550 -43.60 -29.39 -62.08
N TYR A 551 -43.17 -28.41 -62.91
CA TYR A 551 -43.81 -28.14 -64.21
C TYR A 551 -42.85 -27.93 -65.40
N GLU A 552 -41.73 -28.64 -65.47
CA GLU A 552 -41.06 -28.89 -66.75
C GLU A 552 -40.59 -30.34 -66.85
N LEU A 553 -41.48 -31.25 -67.24
CA LEU A 553 -41.19 -32.46 -68.04
C LEU A 553 -42.47 -33.27 -68.29
N GLU A 554 -43.22 -32.95 -69.34
CA GLU A 554 -43.88 -33.96 -70.17
C GLU A 554 -44.21 -33.40 -71.58
N ILE A 555 -43.43 -33.91 -72.53
CA ILE A 555 -43.55 -34.06 -74.01
C ILE A 555 -44.80 -33.48 -74.71
#